data_AF-A0A7C2SK32-F1
#
_entry.id   AF-A0A7C2SK32-F1
#
_cell.length_a   1.000
_cell.length_b   1.000
_cell.length_c   1.000
_cell.angle_alpha   90.00
_cell.angle_beta   90.00
_cell.angle_gamma   90.00
#
_symmetry.space_group_name_H-M   'P 1'
#
loop_
_entity.id
_entity.type
_entity.pdbx_description
1 polymer ?
#
loop_
_entity_poly.entity_id
_entity_poly.type
_entity_poly.pdbx_seq_one_letter_code
_entity_poly.pdbx_strand_id
1 'polypeptide(L)' 'MAEIPNAVIKRLLTKHGEGLRVSASALDKAVAATEDYVARLAREAHGSAAADKRKTIMDADIESARSKIG' A
#
# COMPACT_ATOMS: atom_id res chain seq x y z
N MET A 1 -13.67 6.91 6.70
CA MET A 1 -12.90 7.98 6.02
C MET A 1 -11.64 7.31 5.53
N ALA A 2 -11.27 7.47 4.25
CA ALA A 2 -10.03 6.86 3.77
C ALA A 2 -8.84 7.46 4.52
N GLU A 3 -7.90 6.62 4.93
CA GLU A 3 -6.66 7.03 5.58
C GLU A 3 -5.75 7.71 4.54
N ILE A 4 -5.81 7.23 3.29
CA ILE A 4 -5.08 7.82 2.17
C ILE A 4 -5.95 8.85 1.44
N PRO A 5 -5.50 10.11 1.26
CA PRO A 5 -6.26 11.11 0.52
C PRO A 5 -6.50 10.74 -0.95
N ASN A 6 -7.76 10.79 -1.38
CA ASN A 6 -8.19 10.52 -2.76
C ASN A 6 -7.39 11.32 -3.81
N ALA A 7 -7.00 12.56 -3.49
CA ALA A 7 -6.23 13.41 -4.40
C ALA A 7 -4.85 12.82 -4.75
N VAL A 8 -4.19 12.16 -3.79
CA VAL A 8 -2.87 11.55 -3.99
C VAL A 8 -3.00 10.34 -4.91
N ILE A 9 -3.97 9.46 -4.64
CA ILE A 9 -4.24 8.29 -5.48
C ILE A 9 -4.66 8.72 -6.89
N LYS A 10 -5.54 9.72 -7.03
CA LYS A 10 -5.95 10.25 -8.34
C LYS A 10 -4.75 10.78 -9.13
N ARG A 11 -3.80 11.48 -8.50
CA ARG A 11 -2.58 11.97 -9.15
C ARG A 11 -1.72 10.82 -9.67
N LEU A 12 -1.54 9.75 -8.89
CA LEU A 12 -0.79 8.57 -9.31
C LEU A 12 -1.47 7.86 -10.47
N LEU A 13 -2.80 7.62 -10.38
CA LEU A 13 -3.57 7.01 -11.45
C LEU A 13 -3.51 7.83 -12.75
N THR A 14 -3.61 9.16 -12.66
CA THR A 14 -3.54 10.03 -13.84
C THR A 14 -2.14 10.03 -14.46
N LYS A 15 -1.09 10.04 -13.62
CA LYS A 15 0.30 10.00 -14.07
C LYS A 15 0.63 8.72 -14.85
N HIS A 16 0.10 7.58 -14.41
CA HIS A 16 0.39 6.27 -14.99
C HIS A 16 -0.72 5.77 -15.95
N GLY A 17 -1.85 6.45 -16.01
CA GLY A 17 -3.00 6.08 -16.85
C GLY A 17 -3.01 6.71 -18.24
N GLU A 18 -1.89 7.29 -18.68
CA GLU A 18 -1.67 7.74 -20.07
C GLU A 18 -2.81 8.60 -20.67
N GLY A 19 -3.40 9.48 -19.85
CA GLY A 19 -4.47 10.40 -20.29
C GLY A 19 -5.90 9.85 -20.16
N LEU A 20 -6.07 8.63 -19.63
CA LEU A 20 -7.38 8.10 -19.29
C LEU A 20 -8.03 8.88 -18.13
N ARG A 21 -9.34 9.08 -18.23
CA ARG A 21 -10.15 9.63 -17.14
C ARG A 21 -10.39 8.55 -16.08
N VAL A 22 -10.30 8.94 -14.81
CA VAL A 22 -10.61 8.07 -13.67
C VAL A 22 -12.01 8.40 -13.15
N SER A 23 -12.90 7.41 -13.14
CA SER A 23 -14.23 7.56 -12.54
C SER A 23 -14.14 7.64 -11.02
N ALA A 24 -15.14 8.24 -10.37
CA ALA A 24 -15.19 8.34 -8.91
C ALA A 24 -15.13 6.96 -8.23
N SER A 25 -15.92 6.00 -8.72
CA SER A 25 -15.95 4.64 -8.17
C SER A 25 -14.64 3.87 -8.41
N ALA A 26 -13.93 4.13 -9.50
CA ALA A 26 -12.60 3.55 -9.73
C ALA A 26 -11.56 4.15 -8.76
N LEU A 27 -11.67 5.44 -8.46
CA LEU A 27 -10.82 6.11 -7.47
C LEU A 27 -11.01 5.50 -6.08
N ASP A 28 -12.26 5.30 -5.64
CA ASP A 28 -12.54 4.70 -4.33
C ASP A 28 -12.00 3.26 -4.24
N LYS A 29 -12.15 2.46 -5.31
CA LYS A 29 -11.56 1.11 -5.38
C LYS A 29 -10.04 1.12 -5.32
N ALA A 30 -9.39 2.08 -5.99
CA ALA A 30 -7.94 2.19 -5.98
C ALA A 30 -7.42 2.60 -4.60
N VAL A 31 -8.12 3.49 -3.89
CA VAL A 31 -7.81 3.87 -2.51
C VAL A 31 -7.89 2.64 -1.61
N ALA A 32 -9.02 1.92 -1.63
CA ALA A 32 -9.21 0.71 -0.82
C ALA A 32 -8.15 -0.35 -1.11
N ALA A 33 -7.86 -0.62 -2.39
CA ALA A 33 -6.82 -1.58 -2.77
C ALA A 33 -5.41 -1.18 -2.29
N THR A 34 -5.12 0.13 -2.27
CA THR A 34 -3.84 0.64 -1.77
C THR A 34 -3.73 0.46 -0.25
N GLU A 35 -4.80 0.78 0.48
CA GLU A 35 -4.86 0.58 1.94
C GLU A 35 -4.73 -0.89 2.31
N ASP A 36 -5.43 -1.78 1.61
CA ASP A 36 -5.35 -3.23 1.81
C ASP A 36 -3.94 -3.76 1.54
N TYR A 37 -3.27 -3.27 0.49
CA TYR A 37 -1.89 -3.64 0.21
C TYR A 37 -0.95 -3.20 1.33
N VAL A 38 -1.04 -1.95 1.78
CA VAL A 38 -0.22 -1.43 2.89
C VAL A 38 -0.49 -2.19 4.19
N ALA A 39 -1.75 -2.54 4.47
CA ALA A 39 -2.11 -3.31 5.66
C ALA A 39 -1.56 -4.74 5.63
N ARG A 40 -1.51 -5.40 4.47
CA ARG A 40 -0.87 -6.72 4.31
C ARG A 40 0.65 -6.62 4.46
N LEU A 41 1.26 -5.62 3.82
CA LEU A 41 2.69 -5.35 3.91
C LEU A 41 3.13 -5.11 5.36
N ALA A 42 2.40 -4.27 6.09
CA ALA A 42 2.70 -3.95 7.48
C ALA A 42 2.59 -5.17 8.40
N ARG A 43 1.57 -6.03 8.21
CA ARG A 43 1.41 -7.26 9.01
C ARG A 43 2.55 -8.24 8.79
N GLU A 44 2.96 -8.42 7.54
CA GLU A 44 4.06 -9.33 7.21
C GLU A 44 5.41 -8.80 7.72
N ALA A 45 5.67 -7.49 7.52
CA ALA A 45 6.88 -6.85 8.02
C ALA A 45 6.94 -6.86 9.55
N HIS A 46 5.79 -6.68 10.22
CA HIS A 46 5.69 -6.84 11.67
C HIS A 46 6.02 -8.27 12.10
N GLY A 47 5.50 -9.29 11.40
CA GLY A 47 5.80 -10.69 11.69
C GLY A 47 7.29 -10.99 11.62
N SER A 48 7.98 -10.46 10.61
CA SER A 48 9.44 -10.53 10.47
C SER A 48 10.18 -9.87 11.63
N ALA A 49 9.85 -8.60 11.94
CA ALA A 49 10.47 -7.88 13.04
C ALA A 49 10.25 -8.55 14.40
N ALA A 50 9.04 -9.08 14.63
CA ALA A 50 8.68 -9.79 15.85
C ALA A 50 9.43 -11.12 16.00
N ALA A 51 9.63 -11.87 14.91
CA ALA A 51 10.43 -13.11 14.91
C ALA A 51 11.88 -12.84 15.34
N ASP A 52 12.43 -11.69 14.94
CA ASP A 52 13.76 -11.22 15.33
C ASP A 52 13.80 -10.53 16.71
N LYS A 53 12.69 -10.55 17.46
CA LYS A 53 12.52 -9.89 18.77
C LYS A 53 12.80 -8.37 18.74
N ARG A 54 12.62 -7.75 17.58
CA ARG A 54 12.78 -6.30 17.39
C ARG A 54 11.44 -5.58 17.62
N LYS A 55 11.52 -4.30 18.03
CA LYS A 55 10.37 -3.39 18.18
C LYS A 55 10.25 -2.35 17.06
N THR A 56 11.11 -2.47 16.05
CA THR A 56 11.21 -1.53 14.94
C THR A 56 11.20 -2.33 13.65
N ILE A 57 10.25 -2.02 12.76
CA ILE A 57 10.24 -2.50 11.38
C ILE A 57 11.37 -1.79 10.64
N MET A 58 12.25 -2.57 10.01
CA MET A 58 13.40 -2.09 9.24
C MET A 58 13.17 -2.32 7.75
N ASP A 59 14.02 -1.71 6.93
CA ASP A 59 13.95 -1.82 5.47
C ASP A 59 13.92 -3.28 4.99
N ALA A 60 14.73 -4.15 5.60
CA ALA A 60 14.78 -5.58 5.31
C ALA A 60 13.45 -6.31 5.57
N ASP A 61 12.66 -5.88 6.56
CA ASP A 61 11.34 -6.45 6.84
C ASP A 61 10.34 -6.08 5.74
N ILE A 62 10.43 -4.85 5.22
CA ILE A 62 9.59 -4.38 4.11
C ILE A 62 9.94 -5.12 2.82
N GLU A 63 11.23 -5.28 2.51
CA GLU A 63 11.69 -6.03 1.34
C GLU A 63 11.24 -7.49 1.40
N SER A 64 11.44 -8.12 2.56
CA SER A 64 10.99 -9.49 2.80
C SER A 64 9.48 -9.62 2.70
N ALA A 65 8.73 -8.69 3.30
CA ALA A 65 7.26 -8.67 3.21
C ALA A 65 6.77 -8.53 1.77
N ARG A 66 7.37 -7.62 0.99
CA ARG A 66 7.02 -7.42 -0.42
C ARG A 66 7.22 -8.68 -1.25
N SER A 67 8.31 -9.43 -1.01
CA SER A 67 8.56 -10.69 -1.72
C SER A 67 7.51 -11.78 -1.44
N LYS A 68 6.84 -11.73 -0.28
CA LYS A 68 5.84 -12.72 0.13
C LYS A 68 4.42 -12.38 -0.31
N ILE A 69 4.06 -11.09 -0.34
CA ILE A 69 2.67 -10.69 -0.58
C ILE A 69 2.29 -10.55 -2.06
N GLY A 70 3.28 -10.43 -2.96
CA GLY A 70 3.06 -10.36 -4.42
C GLY A 70 2.38 -9.08 -4.86
#